data_AF-Q89LG8-F1
#
_entry.id   AF-Q89LG8-F1
#
_cell.length_a   1.000
_cell.length_b   1.000
_cell.length_c   1.000
_cell.angle_alpha   90.00
_cell.angle_beta   90.00
_cell.angle_gamma   90.00
#
_symmetry.space_group_name_H-M   'P 1'
#
loop_
_entity.id
_entity.type
_entity.pdbx_description
1 polymer ?
#
loop_
_entity_poly.entity_id
_entity_poly.type
_entity_poly.pdbx_seq_one_letter_code
_entity_poly.pdbx_strand_id
1 'polypeptide(L)'
;MMLPQAASGARLIRSIQFEKIGTAPTRLGFSLVASGVAGDQSLLFLFESSGDSASTAAALRASGVLPHPKMERLKRYGLHKSAAGSELWIDLPPLELGHSHVDLFPDGRVLLASRRHNWRAETDHDLNGVIFDPRTGRADRVGLGDAISDLQIDDLGRIWIGYFDEGVFGSSVGQAGLVCFSTLGEKVWEFPADADHTIDDCYALNVAGPEAAIFFYSDFPLYRIGADFELTWKQTKLRGCHAFAMSETEILFSGQYDDPPNVAYIGRSDREGMILVRRAYLFMPDGSARPRGRLQGRGRHLYHFGEDGIYRATLG
;
A
#
# COMPACT_ATOMS: atom_id res chain seq x y z
N MET A 1 46.16 26.57 -31.18
CA MET A 1 45.74 26.57 -29.76
C MET A 1 44.20 26.58 -29.76
N MET A 2 43.57 25.40 -29.73
CA MET A 2 42.12 25.26 -29.67
C MET A 2 41.67 25.41 -28.22
N LEU A 3 40.71 26.29 -27.97
CA LEU A 3 40.00 26.39 -26.70
C LEU A 3 39.16 25.10 -26.50
N PRO A 4 39.13 24.50 -25.30
CA PRO A 4 38.23 23.39 -25.04
C PRO A 4 36.79 23.90 -24.96
N GLN A 5 35.90 23.24 -25.71
CA GLN A 5 34.46 23.35 -25.50
C GLN A 5 34.12 22.84 -24.11
N ALA A 6 33.57 23.72 -23.28
CA ALA A 6 32.97 23.35 -22.00
C ALA A 6 31.75 22.46 -22.27
N ALA A 7 31.83 21.20 -21.85
CA ALA A 7 30.68 20.30 -21.78
C ALA A 7 29.73 20.78 -20.67
N SER A 8 28.86 21.74 -20.99
CA SER A 8 27.72 22.12 -20.13
C SER A 8 26.56 21.17 -20.38
N GLY A 9 26.69 19.94 -19.88
CA GLY A 9 25.57 19.01 -19.75
C GLY A 9 24.85 19.28 -18.45
N ALA A 10 24.12 20.39 -18.33
CA ALA A 10 23.19 20.61 -17.23
C ALA A 10 22.13 19.49 -17.31
N ARG A 11 22.35 18.42 -16.54
CA ARG A 11 21.49 17.25 -16.51
C ARG A 11 20.15 17.72 -15.94
N LEU A 12 19.14 17.86 -16.80
CA LEU A 12 17.83 18.35 -16.40
C LEU A 12 17.31 17.47 -15.25
N ILE A 13 17.21 18.05 -14.06
CA ILE A 13 16.63 17.40 -12.89
C ILE A 13 15.13 17.32 -13.16
N ARG A 14 14.55 16.12 -13.09
CA ARG A 14 13.12 15.94 -13.32
C ARG A 14 12.33 16.35 -12.08
N SER A 15 11.39 17.27 -12.28
CA SER A 15 10.41 17.66 -11.27
C SER A 15 9.08 16.99 -11.60
N ILE A 16 8.41 16.48 -10.57
CA ILE A 16 7.11 15.81 -10.67
C ILE A 16 6.16 16.57 -9.77
N GLN A 17 5.13 17.15 -10.37
CA GLN A 17 4.14 17.93 -9.66
C GLN A 17 2.96 17.03 -9.33
N PHE A 18 2.54 17.07 -8.07
CA PHE A 18 1.30 16.50 -7.61
C PHE A 18 0.12 17.38 -8.00
N GLU A 19 -1.01 16.75 -8.30
CA GLU A 19 -2.30 17.40 -8.44
C GLU A 19 -3.16 17.10 -7.21
N LYS A 20 -3.90 18.08 -6.68
CA LYS A 20 -4.88 17.81 -5.63
C LYS A 20 -6.10 17.14 -6.25
N ILE A 21 -6.47 15.97 -5.75
CA ILE A 21 -7.58 15.17 -6.29
C ILE A 21 -8.74 14.98 -5.31
N GLY A 22 -8.56 15.40 -4.05
CA GLY A 22 -9.63 15.35 -3.06
C GLY A 22 -9.18 15.76 -1.68
N THR A 23 -10.10 15.71 -0.74
CA THR A 23 -9.86 15.91 0.69
C THR A 23 -10.65 14.84 1.43
N ALA A 24 -10.11 14.32 2.53
CA ALA A 24 -10.87 13.41 3.38
C ALA A 24 -12.12 14.14 3.90
N PRO A 25 -13.33 13.55 3.80
CA PRO A 25 -14.51 14.15 4.38
C PRO A 25 -14.43 14.10 5.91
N THR A 26 -15.33 14.81 6.58
CA THR A 26 -15.55 14.64 8.02
C THR A 26 -16.85 13.89 8.27
N ARG A 27 -16.91 13.15 9.38
CA ARG A 27 -18.12 12.45 9.81
C ARG A 27 -18.29 12.61 11.32
N LEU A 28 -19.40 13.22 11.73
CA LEU A 28 -19.68 13.50 13.14
C LEU A 28 -19.70 12.20 13.95
N GLY A 29 -18.97 12.16 15.07
CA GLY A 29 -18.88 10.98 15.94
C GLY A 29 -18.00 9.86 15.39
N PHE A 30 -17.19 10.14 14.37
CA PHE A 30 -16.23 9.19 13.82
C PHE A 30 -14.86 9.85 13.61
N SER A 31 -13.81 9.03 13.68
CA SER A 31 -12.42 9.41 13.38
C SER A 31 -11.94 8.68 12.13
N LEU A 32 -11.21 9.37 11.24
CA LEU A 32 -10.54 8.73 10.11
C LEU A 32 -9.42 7.82 10.65
N VAL A 33 -9.50 6.52 10.34
CA VAL A 33 -8.53 5.50 10.82
C VAL A 33 -7.69 4.91 9.71
N ALA A 34 -8.18 4.93 8.48
CA ALA A 34 -7.41 4.53 7.31
C ALA A 34 -7.88 5.27 6.06
N SER A 35 -7.01 5.30 5.06
CA SER A 35 -7.30 5.84 3.74
C SER A 35 -6.61 4.98 2.71
N GLY A 36 -7.05 5.01 1.46
CA GLY A 36 -6.45 4.20 0.39
C GLY A 36 -6.96 4.61 -0.98
N VAL A 37 -6.57 3.84 -1.98
CA VAL A 37 -7.04 3.97 -3.36
C VAL A 37 -7.44 2.61 -3.88
N ALA A 38 -8.66 2.49 -4.41
CA ALA A 38 -9.18 1.27 -5.01
C ALA A 38 -8.64 1.03 -6.43
N GLY A 39 -8.91 -0.15 -6.99
CA GLY A 39 -8.48 -0.54 -8.35
C GLY A 39 -9.01 0.39 -9.43
N ASP A 40 -10.25 0.86 -9.24
CA ASP A 40 -10.92 1.86 -10.09
C ASP A 40 -10.45 3.31 -9.83
N GLN A 41 -9.36 3.49 -9.06
CA GLN A 41 -8.76 4.76 -8.65
C GLN A 41 -9.63 5.62 -7.70
N SER A 42 -10.72 5.08 -7.16
CA SER A 42 -11.50 5.78 -6.14
C SER A 42 -10.71 5.97 -4.85
N LEU A 43 -10.83 7.14 -4.25
CA LEU A 43 -10.30 7.41 -2.92
C LEU A 43 -11.17 6.74 -1.87
N LEU A 44 -10.52 6.04 -0.95
CA LEU A 44 -11.16 5.35 0.16
C LEU A 44 -10.78 6.06 1.47
N PHE A 45 -11.77 6.27 2.33
CA PHE A 45 -11.58 6.82 3.67
C PHE A 45 -12.40 6.00 4.66
N LEU A 46 -11.72 5.24 5.51
CA LEU A 46 -12.33 4.41 6.54
C LEU A 46 -12.40 5.18 7.85
N PHE A 47 -13.60 5.27 8.39
CA PHE A 47 -13.92 5.95 9.62
C PHE A 47 -14.33 4.94 10.69
N GLU A 48 -13.86 5.13 11.91
CA GLU A 48 -14.23 4.34 13.09
C GLU A 48 -15.05 5.21 14.05
N SER A 49 -16.11 4.66 14.63
CA SER A 49 -16.94 5.39 15.59
C SER A 49 -16.13 5.80 16.81
N SER A 50 -16.17 7.08 17.16
CA SER A 50 -15.56 7.64 18.37
C SER A 50 -16.41 7.23 19.59
N GLY A 51 -16.12 6.08 20.21
CA GLY A 51 -16.51 5.82 21.60
C GLY A 51 -15.48 6.44 22.54
N ASP A 52 -15.85 6.89 23.75
CA ASP A 52 -14.97 7.47 24.80
C ASP A 52 -13.60 6.77 24.89
N SER A 53 -12.64 7.21 24.08
CA SER A 53 -11.31 6.63 23.95
C SER A 53 -10.28 7.67 24.39
N ALA A 54 -10.56 8.33 25.50
CA ALA A 54 -9.50 8.94 26.29
C ALA A 54 -8.87 7.82 27.14
N SER A 55 -7.71 7.28 26.73
CA SER A 55 -6.60 6.95 27.67
C SER A 55 -5.48 6.04 27.16
N THR A 56 -5.58 5.31 26.04
CA THR A 56 -4.54 4.28 25.75
C THR A 56 -3.31 4.79 24.99
N ALA A 57 -3.41 5.85 24.19
CA ALA A 57 -2.28 6.30 23.37
C ALA A 57 -1.11 6.94 24.17
N ALA A 58 -1.38 7.53 25.35
CA ALA A 58 -0.38 8.25 26.13
C ALA A 58 0.51 7.34 27.01
N ALA A 59 0.02 6.16 27.41
CA ALA A 59 0.77 5.24 28.28
C ALA A 59 1.70 4.28 27.51
N LEU A 60 1.41 4.01 26.23
CA LEU A 60 2.08 2.97 25.43
C LEU A 60 3.40 3.39 24.75
N ARG A 61 3.69 4.70 24.65
CA ARG A 61 4.98 5.18 24.10
C ARG A 61 6.16 5.02 25.08
N ALA A 62 5.90 4.69 26.34
CA ALA A 62 6.92 4.67 27.39
C ALA A 62 7.62 3.31 27.58
N SER A 63 7.10 2.20 27.03
CA SER A 63 7.60 0.85 27.37
C SER A 63 8.26 0.06 26.23
N GLY A 64 8.23 0.53 24.98
CA GLY A 64 8.86 -0.17 23.85
C GLY A 64 8.24 -1.54 23.50
N VAL A 65 7.12 -1.90 24.11
CA VAL A 65 6.35 -3.13 23.82
C VAL A 65 5.25 -2.78 22.83
N LEU A 66 5.29 -3.38 21.63
CA LEU A 66 4.21 -3.29 20.66
C LEU A 66 2.96 -4.01 21.21
N PRO A 67 1.76 -3.43 21.07
CA PRO A 67 0.56 -4.03 21.64
C PRO A 67 0.23 -5.35 20.93
N HIS A 68 0.00 -6.41 21.71
CA HIS A 68 -0.82 -7.53 21.27
C HIS A 68 -2.26 -7.03 21.16
N PRO A 69 -2.93 -7.10 20.00
CA PRO A 69 -4.34 -6.77 19.93
C PRO A 69 -5.11 -7.90 20.60
N LYS A 70 -5.59 -7.64 21.82
CA LYS A 70 -6.80 -8.30 22.28
C LYS A 70 -7.96 -7.68 21.50
N MET A 71 -8.79 -8.52 20.90
CA MET A 71 -10.04 -8.14 20.23
C MET A 71 -11.02 -7.55 21.25
N GLU A 72 -10.79 -6.30 21.65
CA GLU A 72 -11.55 -5.66 22.72
C GLU A 72 -12.52 -4.63 22.11
N ARG A 73 -13.77 -5.10 21.96
CA ARG A 73 -15.01 -4.35 21.72
C ARG A 73 -15.40 -4.13 20.25
N LEU A 74 -16.66 -4.47 19.94
CA LEU A 74 -17.31 -4.16 18.66
C LEU A 74 -17.27 -2.64 18.39
N LYS A 75 -16.77 -2.27 17.22
CA LYS A 75 -16.71 -0.88 16.74
C LYS A 75 -17.50 -0.74 15.45
N ARG A 76 -18.10 0.43 15.24
CA ARG A 76 -18.80 0.71 13.97
C ARG A 76 -17.83 1.36 13.02
N TYR A 77 -17.92 0.97 11.75
CA TYR A 77 -17.12 1.53 10.68
C TYR A 77 -17.99 2.16 9.61
N GLY A 78 -17.48 3.21 8.99
CA GLY A 78 -18.06 3.84 7.82
C GLY A 78 -16.99 4.04 6.77
N LEU A 79 -17.23 3.56 5.55
CA LEU A 79 -16.33 3.78 4.42
C LEU A 79 -16.91 4.87 3.53
N HIS A 80 -16.13 5.90 3.25
CA HIS A 80 -16.40 6.84 2.17
C HIS A 80 -15.58 6.45 0.95
N LYS A 81 -16.27 6.25 -0.18
CA LYS A 81 -15.69 6.11 -1.51
C LYS A 81 -15.92 7.41 -2.29
N SER A 82 -14.85 8.04 -2.75
CA SER A 82 -14.91 9.23 -3.61
C SER A 82 -14.27 8.91 -4.96
N ALA A 83 -15.04 9.04 -6.03
CA ALA A 83 -14.57 8.97 -7.40
C ALA A 83 -14.95 10.26 -8.14
N ALA A 84 -14.39 10.49 -9.33
CA ALA A 84 -14.67 11.69 -10.11
C ALA A 84 -16.18 11.85 -10.37
N GLY A 85 -16.82 12.80 -9.66
CA GLY A 85 -18.25 13.09 -9.78
C GLY A 85 -19.20 12.17 -9.01
N SER A 86 -18.70 11.26 -8.18
CA SER A 86 -19.57 10.40 -7.34
C SER A 86 -18.98 10.16 -5.96
N GLU A 87 -19.82 10.27 -4.94
CA GLU A 87 -19.48 9.97 -3.55
C GLU A 87 -20.47 8.94 -3.00
N LEU A 88 -19.95 7.97 -2.24
CA LEU A 88 -20.74 6.92 -1.63
C LEU A 88 -20.27 6.68 -0.19
N TRP A 89 -21.23 6.66 0.73
CA TRP A 89 -21.03 6.18 2.08
C TRP A 89 -21.54 4.75 2.23
N ILE A 90 -20.71 3.89 2.82
CA ILE A 90 -21.02 2.50 3.15
C ILE A 90 -20.89 2.35 4.66
N ASP A 91 -21.99 2.06 5.33
CA ASP A 91 -21.98 1.71 6.75
C ASP A 91 -21.74 0.21 6.91
N LEU A 92 -20.74 -0.13 7.72
CA LEU A 92 -20.40 -1.50 8.02
C LEU A 92 -21.08 -1.94 9.32
N PRO A 93 -21.36 -3.25 9.48
CA PRO A 93 -21.83 -3.77 10.77
C PRO A 93 -20.78 -3.51 11.87
N PRO A 94 -21.15 -3.63 13.16
CA PRO A 94 -20.16 -3.62 14.22
C PRO A 94 -19.15 -4.76 14.03
N LEU A 95 -17.85 -4.43 13.99
CA LEU A 95 -16.76 -5.37 13.77
C LEU A 95 -15.76 -5.32 14.92
N GLU A 96 -15.17 -6.47 15.22
CA GLU A 96 -14.03 -6.59 16.12
C GLU A 96 -12.75 -6.62 15.27
N LEU A 97 -12.32 -5.43 14.85
CA LEU A 97 -11.08 -5.20 14.11
C LEU A 97 -10.34 -4.01 14.72
N GLY A 98 -9.02 -4.00 14.61
CA GLY A 98 -8.16 -2.87 14.98
C GLY A 98 -7.22 -2.50 13.83
N HIS A 99 -6.99 -1.20 13.63
CA HIS A 99 -5.99 -0.67 12.67
C HIS A 99 -6.05 -1.35 11.30
N SER A 100 -7.09 -1.00 10.52
CA SER A 100 -7.48 -1.76 9.34
C SER A 100 -6.99 -1.15 8.03
N HIS A 101 -6.41 -1.97 7.17
CA HIS A 101 -6.34 -1.71 5.74
C HIS A 101 -7.74 -1.81 5.12
N VAL A 102 -7.94 -1.13 3.99
CA VAL A 102 -9.20 -1.17 3.25
C VAL A 102 -8.96 -1.15 1.75
N ASP A 103 -9.68 -1.99 1.02
CA ASP A 103 -9.80 -1.93 -0.45
C ASP A 103 -11.19 -2.42 -0.89
N LEU A 104 -11.51 -2.26 -2.17
CA LEU A 104 -12.77 -2.66 -2.79
C LEU A 104 -12.54 -3.75 -3.83
N PHE A 105 -13.43 -4.72 -3.85
CA PHE A 105 -13.56 -5.64 -4.97
C PHE A 105 -14.21 -4.93 -6.17
N PRO A 106 -13.98 -5.40 -7.41
CA PRO A 106 -14.62 -4.85 -8.61
C PRO A 106 -16.16 -4.86 -8.56
N ASP A 107 -16.74 -5.80 -7.81
CA ASP A 107 -18.18 -5.91 -7.60
C ASP A 107 -18.71 -4.96 -6.49
N GLY A 108 -17.85 -4.18 -5.83
CA GLY A 108 -18.22 -3.23 -4.78
C GLY A 108 -18.32 -3.82 -3.38
N ARG A 109 -17.97 -5.10 -3.17
CA ARG A 109 -17.69 -5.62 -1.83
C ARG A 109 -16.49 -4.87 -1.23
N VAL A 110 -16.47 -4.79 0.10
CA VAL A 110 -15.44 -4.09 0.86
C VAL A 110 -14.60 -5.11 1.62
N LEU A 111 -13.27 -5.02 1.53
CA LEU A 111 -12.36 -5.75 2.41
C LEU A 111 -11.81 -4.81 3.48
N LEU A 112 -11.96 -5.19 4.75
CA LEU A 112 -11.20 -4.62 5.87
C LEU A 112 -10.25 -5.68 6.41
N ALA A 113 -9.00 -5.34 6.67
CA ALA A 113 -8.04 -6.26 7.29
C ALA A 113 -7.21 -5.60 8.37
N SER A 114 -7.22 -6.17 9.57
CA SER A 114 -6.33 -5.76 10.65
C SER A 114 -4.90 -6.18 10.36
N ARG A 115 -3.94 -5.27 10.60
CA ARG A 115 -2.51 -5.54 10.43
C ARG A 115 -2.02 -6.75 11.23
N ARG A 116 -2.64 -7.01 12.39
CA ARG A 116 -2.25 -8.05 13.32
C ARG A 116 -3.19 -9.24 13.29
N HIS A 117 -2.62 -10.41 13.54
CA HIS A 117 -3.29 -11.69 13.55
C HIS A 117 -2.61 -12.58 14.59
N ASN A 118 -3.36 -13.04 15.61
CA ASN A 118 -2.79 -13.98 16.56
C ASN A 118 -2.89 -15.41 16.00
N TRP A 119 -1.75 -15.95 15.57
CA TRP A 119 -1.64 -17.35 15.17
C TRP A 119 -1.34 -18.23 16.39
N ARG A 120 -2.17 -19.23 16.66
CA ARG A 120 -1.95 -20.22 17.73
C ARG A 120 -1.76 -21.63 17.16
N ALA A 121 -2.57 -22.01 16.18
CA ALA A 121 -2.46 -23.25 15.41
C ALA A 121 -3.20 -23.13 14.06
N GLU A 122 -3.04 -24.12 13.17
CA GLU A 122 -3.70 -24.15 11.86
C GLU A 122 -5.22 -24.02 11.93
N THR A 123 -5.85 -24.59 12.95
CA THR A 123 -7.30 -24.50 13.17
C THR A 123 -7.70 -23.48 14.25
N ASP A 124 -6.73 -22.82 14.89
CA ASP A 124 -6.95 -21.82 15.93
C ASP A 124 -6.10 -20.58 15.66
N HIS A 125 -6.68 -19.66 14.90
CA HIS A 125 -6.07 -18.39 14.61
C HIS A 125 -7.13 -17.34 14.35
N ASP A 126 -6.76 -16.07 14.55
CA ASP A 126 -7.71 -14.97 14.37
C ASP A 126 -8.01 -14.77 12.88
N LEU A 127 -9.29 -14.65 12.51
CA LEU A 127 -9.65 -14.20 11.16
C LEU A 127 -9.59 -12.68 11.11
N ASN A 128 -8.42 -12.13 10.80
CA ASN A 128 -8.13 -10.70 10.86
C ASN A 128 -8.70 -9.88 9.68
N GLY A 129 -9.36 -10.52 8.70
CA GLY A 129 -10.05 -9.85 7.60
C GLY A 129 -11.57 -10.03 7.63
N VAL A 130 -12.29 -9.07 7.07
CA VAL A 130 -13.74 -9.09 6.85
C VAL A 130 -14.05 -8.62 5.43
N ILE A 131 -14.73 -9.47 4.67
CA ILE A 131 -15.32 -9.14 3.37
C ILE A 131 -16.80 -8.82 3.58
N PHE A 132 -17.17 -7.57 3.36
CA PHE A 132 -18.53 -7.08 3.53
C PHE A 132 -19.18 -6.79 2.18
N ASP A 133 -20.38 -7.34 1.97
CA ASP A 133 -21.22 -7.02 0.82
C ASP A 133 -22.29 -5.99 1.22
N PRO A 134 -22.17 -4.73 0.79
CA PRO A 134 -23.13 -3.69 1.12
C PRO A 134 -24.52 -3.92 0.48
N ARG A 135 -24.62 -4.75 -0.56
CA ARG A 135 -25.90 -5.05 -1.23
C ARG A 135 -26.73 -6.06 -0.46
N THR A 136 -26.08 -7.02 0.21
CA THR A 136 -26.76 -8.09 0.95
C THR A 136 -26.66 -7.95 2.46
N GLY A 137 -25.73 -7.13 2.96
CA GLY A 137 -25.40 -7.00 4.38
C GLY A 137 -24.56 -8.17 4.91
N ARG A 138 -24.14 -9.11 4.06
CA ARG A 138 -23.32 -10.26 4.45
C ARG A 138 -21.89 -9.82 4.81
N ALA A 139 -21.35 -10.38 5.88
CA ALA A 139 -19.97 -10.17 6.31
C ALA A 139 -19.29 -11.52 6.55
N ASP A 140 -18.31 -11.86 5.71
CA ASP A 140 -17.53 -13.08 5.80
C ASP A 140 -16.15 -12.78 6.42
N ARG A 141 -15.69 -13.63 7.34
CA ARG A 141 -14.36 -13.48 7.96
C ARG A 141 -13.33 -14.31 7.20
N VAL A 142 -12.13 -13.76 7.04
CA VAL A 142 -11.01 -14.40 6.35
C VAL A 142 -9.71 -14.23 7.17
N GLY A 143 -8.82 -15.22 7.09
CA GLY A 143 -7.49 -15.17 7.70
C GLY A 143 -6.48 -14.71 6.65
N LEU A 144 -5.84 -13.56 6.88
CA LEU A 144 -4.89 -12.94 5.94
C LEU A 144 -3.47 -12.89 6.51
N GLY A 145 -3.20 -13.58 7.62
CA GLY A 145 -1.87 -13.65 8.23
C GLY A 145 -1.51 -12.44 9.11
N ASP A 146 -0.43 -12.58 9.88
CA ASP A 146 0.09 -11.52 10.75
C ASP A 146 1.03 -10.58 10.01
N ALA A 147 1.15 -9.38 10.54
CA ALA A 147 2.11 -8.39 10.06
C ALA A 147 1.93 -8.03 8.57
N ILE A 148 0.70 -7.67 8.21
CA ILE A 148 0.37 -7.06 6.91
C ILE A 148 1.07 -5.70 6.78
N SER A 149 1.86 -5.51 5.72
CA SER A 149 2.47 -4.22 5.36
C SER A 149 1.62 -3.44 4.36
N ASP A 150 1.05 -4.12 3.36
CA ASP A 150 0.20 -3.54 2.33
C ASP A 150 -0.90 -4.52 1.89
N LEU A 151 -2.02 -3.99 1.41
CA LEU A 151 -3.19 -4.73 0.93
C LEU A 151 -3.77 -4.04 -0.29
N GLN A 152 -3.88 -4.76 -1.39
CA GLN A 152 -4.48 -4.26 -2.63
C GLN A 152 -5.30 -5.35 -3.34
N ILE A 153 -6.44 -4.99 -3.92
CA ILE A 153 -7.30 -5.88 -4.70
C ILE A 153 -7.17 -5.57 -6.19
N ASP A 154 -7.01 -6.62 -7.00
CA ASP A 154 -6.89 -6.50 -8.44
C ASP A 154 -8.25 -6.59 -9.17
N ASP A 155 -8.25 -6.37 -10.49
CA ASP A 155 -9.48 -6.35 -11.30
C ASP A 155 -10.13 -7.73 -11.48
N LEU A 156 -9.44 -8.81 -11.09
CA LEU A 156 -9.99 -10.16 -11.01
C LEU A 156 -10.57 -10.46 -9.62
N GLY A 157 -10.51 -9.51 -8.69
CA GLY A 157 -10.96 -9.66 -7.31
C GLY A 157 -10.01 -10.46 -6.44
N ARG A 158 -8.75 -10.65 -6.86
CA ARG A 158 -7.74 -11.32 -6.01
C ARG A 158 -7.17 -10.32 -5.01
N ILE A 159 -6.92 -10.81 -3.81
CA ILE A 159 -6.43 -10.01 -2.68
C ILE A 159 -4.92 -10.21 -2.58
N TRP A 160 -4.14 -9.16 -2.82
CA TRP A 160 -2.69 -9.17 -2.67
C TRP A 160 -2.30 -8.61 -1.31
N ILE A 161 -1.55 -9.39 -0.54
CA ILE A 161 -1.07 -9.03 0.80
C ILE A 161 0.45 -9.10 0.81
N GLY A 162 1.08 -7.95 1.06
CA GLY A 162 2.50 -7.88 1.41
C GLY A 162 2.67 -7.97 2.92
N TYR A 163 3.74 -8.63 3.36
CA TYR A 163 4.08 -8.78 4.77
C TYR A 163 5.41 -8.10 5.09
N PHE A 164 5.53 -7.52 6.29
CA PHE A 164 6.83 -7.06 6.82
C PHE A 164 7.50 -8.17 7.64
N ASP A 165 8.71 -7.92 8.11
CA ASP A 165 9.60 -8.91 8.74
C ASP A 165 8.93 -9.80 9.81
N GLU A 166 8.14 -9.24 10.72
CA GLU A 166 7.41 -10.03 11.73
C GLU A 166 6.48 -11.10 11.12
N GLY A 167 5.93 -10.85 9.94
CA GLY A 167 5.05 -11.78 9.23
C GLY A 167 5.83 -12.84 8.47
N VAL A 168 6.92 -12.42 7.83
CA VAL A 168 7.85 -13.29 7.10
C VAL A 168 8.55 -14.27 8.03
N PHE A 169 9.12 -13.78 9.12
CA PHE A 169 9.82 -14.61 10.10
C PHE A 169 8.87 -15.23 11.15
N GLY A 170 7.57 -14.96 11.01
CA GLY A 170 6.51 -15.51 11.84
C GLY A 170 6.16 -16.95 11.48
N SER A 171 4.95 -17.36 11.88
CA SER A 171 4.44 -18.73 11.72
C SER A 171 3.12 -18.81 10.96
N SER A 172 2.67 -17.71 10.36
CA SER A 172 1.44 -17.62 9.57
C SER A 172 1.71 -17.73 8.07
N VAL A 173 0.68 -17.58 7.25
CA VAL A 173 0.79 -17.48 5.77
C VAL A 173 1.76 -16.39 5.29
N GLY A 174 2.09 -15.42 6.14
CA GLY A 174 3.04 -14.34 5.82
C GLY A 174 4.49 -14.77 5.55
N GLN A 175 4.87 -16.02 5.81
CA GLN A 175 6.24 -16.53 5.59
C GLN A 175 6.73 -16.39 4.15
N ALA A 176 5.82 -16.36 3.18
CA ALA A 176 6.18 -16.13 1.78
C ALA A 176 6.48 -14.64 1.46
N GLY A 177 6.19 -13.71 2.36
CA GLY A 177 6.38 -12.26 2.18
C GLY A 177 5.41 -11.57 1.23
N LEU A 178 4.89 -12.28 0.22
CA LEU A 178 3.77 -11.86 -0.61
C LEU A 178 2.83 -13.05 -0.85
N VAL A 179 1.54 -12.86 -0.59
CA VAL A 179 0.51 -13.88 -0.82
C VAL A 179 -0.67 -13.27 -1.57
N CYS A 180 -1.23 -14.04 -2.50
CA CYS A 180 -2.44 -13.72 -3.23
C CYS A 180 -3.58 -14.65 -2.80
N PHE A 181 -4.72 -14.09 -2.42
CA PHE A 181 -5.90 -14.82 -1.96
C PHE A 181 -7.10 -14.66 -2.90
N SER A 182 -7.97 -15.67 -2.92
CA SER A 182 -9.27 -15.63 -3.58
C SER A 182 -10.23 -14.68 -2.84
N THR A 183 -11.38 -14.39 -3.45
CA THR A 183 -12.48 -13.65 -2.80
C THR A 183 -13.11 -14.39 -1.61
N LEU A 184 -12.70 -15.63 -1.33
CA LEU A 184 -13.10 -16.44 -0.17
C LEU A 184 -12.01 -16.48 0.91
N GLY A 185 -10.86 -15.81 0.70
CA GLY A 185 -9.72 -15.84 1.61
C GLY A 185 -8.84 -17.08 1.47
N GLU A 186 -8.98 -17.87 0.41
CA GLU A 186 -8.13 -19.03 0.15
C GLU A 186 -6.84 -18.58 -0.52
N LYS A 187 -5.69 -19.11 -0.10
CA LYS A 187 -4.41 -18.84 -0.76
C LYS A 187 -4.42 -19.44 -2.16
N VAL A 188 -4.36 -18.60 -3.20
CA VAL A 188 -4.32 -19.04 -4.62
C VAL A 188 -2.92 -18.97 -5.20
N TRP A 189 -2.04 -18.19 -4.61
CA TRP A 189 -0.63 -18.08 -4.98
C TRP A 189 0.19 -17.49 -3.83
N GLU A 190 1.46 -17.83 -3.75
CA GLU A 190 2.43 -17.20 -2.85
C GLU A 190 3.79 -17.06 -3.55
N PHE A 191 4.60 -16.12 -3.08
CA PHE A 191 5.91 -15.90 -3.65
C PHE A 191 6.77 -17.19 -3.51
N PRO A 192 7.38 -17.69 -4.60
CA PRO A 192 8.05 -18.99 -4.57
C PRO A 192 9.28 -18.99 -3.66
N ALA A 193 9.40 -20.03 -2.83
CA ALA A 193 10.55 -20.22 -1.94
C ALA A 193 11.86 -20.49 -2.71
N ASP A 194 11.77 -20.91 -3.97
CA ASP A 194 12.89 -21.19 -4.88
C ASP A 194 13.16 -20.06 -5.89
N ALA A 195 12.54 -18.89 -5.71
CA ALA A 195 12.85 -17.70 -6.52
C ALA A 195 14.29 -17.21 -6.27
N ASP A 196 14.82 -16.43 -7.22
CA ASP A 196 16.19 -15.88 -7.15
C ASP A 196 16.48 -14.99 -5.93
N HIS A 197 15.44 -14.45 -5.29
CA HIS A 197 15.52 -13.58 -4.12
C HIS A 197 14.50 -14.01 -3.08
N THR A 198 14.78 -13.76 -1.80
CA THR A 198 13.82 -13.95 -0.70
C THR A 198 13.24 -12.61 -0.24
N ILE A 199 11.97 -12.63 0.15
CA ILE A 199 11.29 -11.47 0.74
C ILE A 199 11.46 -11.55 2.25
N ASP A 200 12.26 -10.65 2.81
CA ASP A 200 12.40 -10.45 4.25
C ASP A 200 11.45 -9.34 4.75
N ASP A 201 11.13 -8.37 3.90
CA ASP A 201 10.14 -7.31 4.16
C ASP A 201 9.60 -6.76 2.84
N CYS A 202 8.28 -6.81 2.63
CA CYS A 202 7.61 -6.22 1.48
C CYS A 202 7.47 -4.70 1.66
N TYR A 203 8.45 -3.97 1.12
CA TYR A 203 8.57 -2.52 1.23
C TYR A 203 7.51 -1.74 0.46
N ALA A 204 7.14 -2.20 -0.73
CA ALA A 204 6.13 -1.54 -1.55
C ALA A 204 5.40 -2.55 -2.43
N LEU A 205 4.08 -2.42 -2.48
CA LEU A 205 3.18 -3.14 -3.37
C LEU A 205 2.48 -2.16 -4.31
N ASN A 206 2.30 -2.57 -5.56
CA ASN A 206 1.51 -1.84 -6.55
C ASN A 206 0.73 -2.85 -7.38
N VAL A 207 -0.60 -2.82 -7.26
CA VAL A 207 -1.52 -3.67 -8.03
C VAL A 207 -2.28 -2.82 -9.04
N ALA A 208 -2.32 -3.27 -10.29
CA ALA A 208 -3.02 -2.56 -11.36
C ALA A 208 -3.51 -3.52 -12.44
N GLY A 209 -4.79 -3.42 -12.81
CA GLY A 209 -5.39 -4.42 -13.69
C GLY A 209 -5.33 -5.79 -13.01
N PRO A 210 -4.91 -6.85 -13.73
CA PRO A 210 -4.65 -8.17 -13.17
C PRO A 210 -3.17 -8.39 -12.78
N GLU A 211 -2.34 -7.36 -12.75
CA GLU A 211 -0.90 -7.48 -12.45
C GLU A 211 -0.56 -6.92 -11.07
N ALA A 212 0.48 -7.46 -10.46
CA ALA A 212 1.09 -6.93 -9.27
C ALA A 212 2.57 -6.64 -9.50
N ALA A 213 3.11 -5.68 -8.78
CA ALA A 213 4.54 -5.44 -8.69
C ALA A 213 4.93 -5.21 -7.24
N ILE A 214 6.11 -5.71 -6.87
CA ILE A 214 6.66 -5.57 -5.52
C ILE A 214 8.11 -5.13 -5.54
N PHE A 215 8.47 -4.36 -4.53
CA PHE A 215 9.85 -3.98 -4.22
C PHE A 215 10.10 -4.31 -2.75
N PHE A 216 11.14 -5.08 -2.45
CA PHE A 216 11.30 -5.71 -1.14
C PHE A 216 12.75 -5.87 -0.69
N TYR A 217 12.95 -5.92 0.62
CA TYR A 217 14.19 -6.34 1.26
C TYR A 217 14.25 -7.89 1.22
N SER A 218 15.37 -8.57 1.03
CA SER A 218 16.76 -8.17 1.35
C SER A 218 17.49 -7.31 0.31
N ASP A 219 17.36 -7.64 -0.98
CA ASP A 219 18.25 -7.10 -2.02
C ASP A 219 17.66 -5.97 -2.88
N PHE A 220 16.42 -5.54 -2.58
CA PHE A 220 15.71 -4.49 -3.30
C PHE A 220 15.49 -4.75 -4.81
N PRO A 221 15.14 -5.98 -5.25
CA PRO A 221 14.69 -6.18 -6.63
C PRO A 221 13.28 -5.59 -6.83
N LEU A 222 12.95 -5.27 -8.08
CA LEU A 222 11.56 -5.02 -8.49
C LEU A 222 11.05 -6.25 -9.24
N TYR A 223 10.07 -6.94 -8.65
CA TYR A 223 9.35 -8.04 -9.30
C TYR A 223 8.05 -7.52 -9.91
N ARG A 224 7.70 -8.07 -11.08
CA ARG A 224 6.38 -8.01 -11.69
C ARG A 224 5.79 -9.41 -11.73
N ILE A 225 4.52 -9.49 -11.38
CA ILE A 225 3.72 -10.71 -11.34
C ILE A 225 2.58 -10.53 -12.35
N GLY A 226 2.58 -11.38 -13.38
CA GLY A 226 1.58 -11.39 -14.43
C GLY A 226 0.20 -11.86 -13.95
N ALA A 227 -0.81 -11.72 -14.82
CA ALA A 227 -2.16 -12.18 -14.55
C ALA A 227 -2.25 -13.69 -14.26
N ASP A 228 -1.36 -14.47 -14.85
CA ASP A 228 -1.15 -15.91 -14.71
C ASP A 228 -0.09 -16.28 -13.67
N PHE A 229 0.36 -15.30 -12.88
CA PHE A 229 1.42 -15.43 -11.89
C PHE A 229 2.83 -15.65 -12.46
N GLU A 230 3.06 -15.40 -13.75
CA GLU A 230 4.43 -15.38 -14.28
C GLU A 230 5.27 -14.29 -13.60
N LEU A 231 6.48 -14.66 -13.18
CA LEU A 231 7.41 -13.78 -12.48
C LEU A 231 8.48 -13.25 -13.43
N THR A 232 8.66 -11.93 -13.43
CA THR A 232 9.84 -11.28 -14.00
C THR A 232 10.40 -10.30 -13.00
N TRP A 233 11.72 -10.11 -12.99
CA TRP A 233 12.34 -9.18 -12.07
C TRP A 233 13.48 -8.41 -12.71
N LYS A 234 13.79 -7.25 -12.11
CA LYS A 234 14.94 -6.41 -12.48
C LYS A 234 15.57 -5.83 -11.24
N GLN A 235 16.90 -5.70 -11.27
CA GLN A 235 17.65 -5.16 -10.16
C GLN A 235 17.82 -3.64 -10.28
N THR A 236 17.86 -2.95 -9.14
CA THR A 236 18.12 -1.51 -9.05
C THR A 236 19.21 -1.22 -8.01
N LYS A 237 19.76 0.00 -8.02
CA LYS A 237 20.68 0.47 -6.98
C LYS A 237 19.97 1.16 -5.82
N LEU A 238 18.64 1.29 -5.90
CA LEU A 238 17.83 1.92 -4.86
C LEU A 238 17.61 0.97 -3.68
N ARG A 239 17.41 1.55 -2.49
CA ARG A 239 17.15 0.83 -1.25
C ARG A 239 16.04 1.53 -0.46
N GLY A 240 15.15 0.77 0.17
CA GLY A 240 14.21 1.31 1.14
C GLY A 240 13.10 2.22 0.60
N CYS A 241 12.86 2.23 -0.72
CA CYS A 241 11.70 2.92 -1.30
C CYS A 241 10.41 2.22 -0.85
N HIS A 242 9.47 2.96 -0.26
CA HIS A 242 8.24 2.42 0.36
C HIS A 242 6.98 2.65 -0.48
N ALA A 243 7.11 3.25 -1.66
CA ALA A 243 6.04 3.35 -2.64
C ALA A 243 6.65 3.54 -4.03
N PHE A 244 5.96 3.06 -5.05
CA PHE A 244 6.30 3.37 -6.43
C PHE A 244 5.08 3.38 -7.34
N ALA A 245 5.16 4.13 -8.44
CA ALA A 245 4.22 4.08 -9.55
C ALA A 245 4.92 3.53 -10.80
N MET A 246 4.20 2.84 -11.67
CA MET A 246 4.75 2.23 -12.90
C MET A 246 3.89 2.57 -14.11
N SER A 247 4.52 3.07 -15.16
CA SER A 247 3.98 3.03 -16.51
C SER A 247 4.68 1.93 -17.32
N GLU A 248 4.33 1.78 -18.60
CA GLU A 248 4.99 0.81 -19.48
C GLU A 248 6.49 1.06 -19.64
N THR A 249 6.95 2.31 -19.49
CA THR A 249 8.32 2.72 -19.80
C THR A 249 9.10 3.27 -18.61
N GLU A 250 8.42 3.71 -17.55
CA GLU A 250 9.04 4.37 -16.40
C GLU A 250 8.50 3.84 -15.07
N ILE A 251 9.36 3.93 -14.06
CA ILE A 251 9.00 3.68 -12.66
C ILE A 251 9.35 4.92 -11.85
N LEU A 252 8.43 5.40 -11.02
CA LEU A 252 8.64 6.47 -10.07
C LEU A 252 8.71 5.87 -8.67
N PHE A 253 9.92 5.75 -8.12
CA PHE A 253 10.14 5.34 -6.74
C PHE A 253 10.07 6.55 -5.80
N SER A 254 9.55 6.34 -4.60
CA SER A 254 9.74 7.26 -3.48
C SER A 254 11.22 7.46 -3.14
N GLY A 255 11.52 8.38 -2.23
CA GLY A 255 12.86 8.50 -1.62
C GLY A 255 13.32 7.20 -0.94
N GLN A 256 14.63 7.06 -0.78
CA GLN A 256 15.28 5.97 -0.05
C GLN A 256 15.29 6.28 1.46
N TYR A 257 15.95 5.44 2.26
CA TYR A 257 16.26 5.77 3.65
C TYR A 257 16.96 7.14 3.75
N ASP A 258 16.59 7.92 4.75
CA ASP A 258 17.13 9.23 5.09
C ASP A 258 17.01 10.33 4.01
N ASP A 259 16.43 10.01 2.84
CA ASP A 259 16.15 11.01 1.82
C ASP A 259 15.11 12.03 2.33
N PRO A 260 15.27 13.33 1.98
CA PRO A 260 14.23 14.31 2.21
C PRO A 260 12.89 13.89 1.60
N PRO A 261 11.74 14.28 2.18
CA PRO A 261 10.43 13.79 1.76
C PRO A 261 10.10 14.07 0.30
N ASN A 262 10.65 15.13 -0.27
CA ASN A 262 10.44 15.54 -1.65
C ASN A 262 11.39 14.88 -2.64
N VAL A 263 12.30 13.99 -2.22
CA VAL A 263 13.16 13.24 -3.13
C VAL A 263 12.43 12.00 -3.65
N ALA A 264 12.64 11.72 -4.93
CA ALA A 264 12.15 10.54 -5.63
C ALA A 264 13.17 10.09 -6.67
N TYR A 265 12.89 8.97 -7.34
CA TYR A 265 13.74 8.45 -8.40
C TYR A 265 12.91 7.97 -9.58
N ILE A 266 13.33 8.33 -10.79
CA ILE A 266 12.77 7.77 -12.02
C ILE A 266 13.70 6.66 -12.50
N GLY A 267 13.18 5.45 -12.56
CA GLY A 267 13.80 4.27 -13.12
C GLY A 267 13.34 3.99 -14.54
N ARG A 268 14.26 3.54 -15.39
CA ARG A 268 13.96 2.92 -16.68
C ARG A 268 14.79 1.66 -16.84
N SER A 269 14.21 0.65 -17.45
CA SER A 269 14.95 -0.56 -17.79
C SER A 269 16.02 -0.27 -18.83
N ASP A 270 17.21 -0.82 -18.65
CA ASP A 270 18.21 -0.92 -19.70
C ASP A 270 18.14 -2.26 -20.44
N ARG A 271 19.09 -2.47 -21.36
CA ARG A 271 19.19 -3.71 -22.16
C ARG A 271 19.79 -4.87 -21.39
N GLU A 272 20.44 -4.61 -20.25
CA GLU A 272 21.14 -5.60 -19.43
C GLU A 272 20.25 -6.11 -18.28
N GLY A 273 18.99 -5.64 -18.21
CA GLY A 273 18.02 -6.07 -17.21
C GLY A 273 18.07 -5.26 -15.91
N MET A 274 18.86 -4.19 -15.85
CA MET A 274 18.92 -3.29 -14.70
C MET A 274 17.94 -2.13 -14.84
N ILE A 275 17.46 -1.62 -13.71
CA ILE A 275 16.71 -0.37 -13.64
C ILE A 275 17.72 0.76 -13.41
N LEU A 276 17.98 1.55 -14.44
CA LEU A 276 18.80 2.74 -14.35
C LEU A 276 17.97 3.89 -13.77
N VAL A 277 18.41 4.40 -12.63
CA VAL A 277 17.67 5.41 -11.86
C VAL A 277 18.32 6.79 -11.95
N ARG A 278 17.47 7.82 -11.94
CA ARG A 278 17.88 9.22 -11.82
C ARG A 278 17.06 9.89 -10.73
N ARG A 279 17.71 10.74 -9.94
CA ARG A 279 17.02 11.54 -8.91
C ARG A 279 15.99 12.47 -9.56
N ALA A 280 14.83 12.54 -8.94
CA ALA A 280 13.74 13.44 -9.24
C ALA A 280 13.27 14.12 -7.94
N TYR A 281 12.45 15.16 -8.08
CA TYR A 281 11.86 15.86 -6.94
C TYR A 281 10.35 15.97 -7.07
N LEU A 282 9.67 15.80 -5.95
CA LEU A 282 8.22 15.85 -5.82
C LEU A 282 7.79 17.22 -5.28
N PHE A 283 6.86 17.86 -5.99
CA PHE A 283 6.33 19.17 -5.62
C PHE A 283 4.82 19.12 -5.46
N MET A 284 4.30 19.91 -4.53
CA MET A 284 2.87 20.14 -4.35
C MET A 284 2.32 21.07 -5.45
N PRO A 285 0.99 21.18 -5.62
CA PRO A 285 0.41 22.04 -6.65
C PRO A 285 0.85 23.51 -6.59
N ASP A 286 1.15 24.02 -5.40
CA ASP A 286 1.63 25.38 -5.15
C ASP A 286 3.13 25.57 -5.42
N GLY A 287 3.83 24.53 -5.87
CA GLY A 287 5.26 24.52 -6.14
C GLY A 287 6.14 24.30 -4.90
N SER A 288 5.55 24.16 -3.70
CA SER A 288 6.31 23.78 -2.50
C SER A 288 6.83 22.35 -2.59
N ALA A 289 7.92 22.05 -1.89
CA ALA A 289 8.44 20.70 -1.79
C ALA A 289 7.42 19.79 -1.07
N ARG A 290 7.24 18.55 -1.55
CA ARG A 290 6.34 17.58 -0.89
C ARG A 290 6.69 17.45 0.60
N PRO A 291 5.73 17.61 1.53
CA PRO A 291 5.96 17.40 2.94
C PRO A 291 6.08 15.90 3.28
N ARG A 292 6.37 15.59 4.54
CA ARG A 292 6.24 14.21 5.04
C ARG A 292 4.77 13.79 5.00
N GLY A 293 4.55 12.50 4.80
CA GLY A 293 3.23 11.88 4.78
C GLY A 293 3.26 10.61 3.96
N ARG A 294 2.20 9.81 4.09
CA ARG A 294 2.11 8.49 3.46
C ARG A 294 2.09 8.62 1.95
N LEU A 295 2.81 7.71 1.29
CA LEU A 295 2.72 7.50 -0.15
C LEU A 295 2.08 6.14 -0.42
N GLN A 296 1.40 6.01 -1.55
CA GLN A 296 0.85 4.73 -2.03
C GLN A 296 0.97 4.66 -3.54
N GLY A 297 1.41 3.52 -4.07
CA GLY A 297 1.41 3.22 -5.49
C GLY A 297 0.12 2.51 -5.91
N ARG A 298 -0.47 2.94 -7.04
CA ARG A 298 -1.53 2.19 -7.74
C ARG A 298 -1.41 2.44 -9.24
N GLY A 299 -1.00 1.42 -9.98
CA GLY A 299 -0.64 1.52 -11.39
C GLY A 299 0.38 2.63 -11.65
N ARG A 300 0.06 3.49 -12.62
CA ARG A 300 0.90 4.64 -13.03
C ARG A 300 0.80 5.85 -12.11
N HIS A 301 0.10 5.73 -10.99
CA HIS A 301 -0.14 6.84 -10.08
C HIS A 301 0.57 6.63 -8.74
N LEU A 302 1.21 7.69 -8.28
CA LEU A 302 1.72 7.80 -6.91
C LEU A 302 0.81 8.76 -6.16
N TYR A 303 0.26 8.31 -5.04
CA TYR A 303 -0.63 9.10 -4.21
C TYR A 303 0.08 9.58 -2.96
N HIS A 304 -0.18 10.82 -2.57
CA HIS A 304 0.26 11.40 -1.31
C HIS A 304 -0.96 11.74 -0.45
N PHE A 305 -0.98 11.20 0.77
CA PHE A 305 -2.00 11.47 1.77
C PHE A 305 -1.45 12.51 2.75
N GLY A 306 -1.87 13.77 2.57
CA GLY A 306 -1.49 14.91 3.41
C GLY A 306 -2.60 15.30 4.37
N GLU A 307 -2.30 16.22 5.29
CA GLU A 307 -3.28 16.76 6.26
C GLU A 307 -4.35 17.63 5.57
N ASP A 308 -3.99 18.28 4.46
CA ASP A 308 -4.82 19.26 3.76
C ASP A 308 -5.48 18.69 2.49
N GLY A 309 -5.17 17.45 2.11
CA GLY A 309 -5.70 16.86 0.90
C GLY A 309 -5.04 15.54 0.50
N ILE A 310 -5.65 14.92 -0.52
CA ILE A 310 -5.09 13.79 -1.24
C ILE A 310 -4.59 14.29 -2.59
N TYR A 311 -3.38 13.88 -2.92
CA TYR A 311 -2.69 14.33 -4.10
C TYR A 311 -2.23 13.15 -4.95
N ARG A 312 -2.17 13.35 -6.26
CA ARG A 312 -1.76 12.32 -7.22
C ARG A 312 -0.70 12.87 -8.18
N ALA A 313 0.38 12.13 -8.34
CA ALA A 313 1.32 12.29 -9.43
C ALA A 313 1.12 11.14 -10.43
N THR A 314 1.15 11.45 -11.72
CA THR A 314 0.89 10.49 -12.79
C THR A 314 2.13 10.36 -13.66
N LEU A 315 2.63 9.13 -13.84
CA LEU A 315 3.66 8.85 -14.83
C LEU A 315 3.09 8.96 -16.24
N GLY A 316 3.94 9.35 -17.19
CA GLY A 316 3.66 9.41 -18.63
C GLY A 316 3.70 8.05 -19.32
#